data_AF-A0AAD9SG71-F1
#
_entry.id   AF-A0AAD9SG71-F1
#
_cell.length_a   1.000
_cell.length_b   1.000
_cell.length_c   1.000
_cell.angle_alpha   90.00
_cell.angle_beta   90.00
_cell.angle_gamma   90.00
#
_symmetry.space_group_name_H-M   'P 1'
#
loop_
_entity.id
_entity.type
_entity.pdbx_description
1 polymer ?
#
loop_
_entity_poly.entity_id
_entity_poly.type
_entity_poly.pdbx_seq_one_letter_code
_entity_poly.pdbx_strand_id
1 'polypeptide(L)'
;MHFYLAANHVLLARLAGRADDDICVGIADINRATVQDIVGMGYFANLLPVCMALEPTFASQLEATKDRLRQAMQHVRVPYSVTLERLGVFDYRQGGAGSGTIGAASIVQVDTSRERTPYDVVLEMSDDPAKDLLVTVKLQSSLYGSEDPKAFLDAYVSVLTSVSSNTTVGVENIRVEL
;
A
#
# COMPACT_ATOMS: atom_id res chain seq x y z
N MET A 1 9.18 -0.17 0.66
CA MET A 1 7.93 -0.96 0.81
C MET A 1 7.53 -1.26 2.27
N HIS A 2 8.28 -2.06 3.06
CA HIS A 2 7.83 -2.51 4.40
C HIS A 2 7.45 -1.37 5.36
N PHE A 3 8.24 -0.30 5.38
CA PHE A 3 7.99 0.89 6.21
C PHE A 3 6.63 1.54 5.91
N TYR A 4 6.35 1.76 4.63
CA TYR A 4 5.09 2.36 4.17
C TYR A 4 3.87 1.49 4.47
N LEU A 5 4.03 0.17 4.32
CA LEU A 5 2.97 -0.79 4.66
C LEU A 5 2.70 -0.80 6.17
N ALA A 6 3.74 -0.82 7.01
CA ALA A 6 3.61 -0.79 8.46
C ALA A 6 2.91 0.50 8.92
N ALA A 7 3.29 1.65 8.36
CA ALA A 7 2.65 2.93 8.62
C ALA A 7 1.17 2.93 8.19
N ASN A 8 0.85 2.35 7.04
CA ASN A 8 -0.54 2.26 6.55
C ASN A 8 -1.38 1.35 7.44
N HIS A 9 -0.85 0.21 7.86
CA HIS A 9 -1.52 -0.70 8.78
C HIS A 9 -1.82 -0.01 10.12
N VAL A 10 -0.84 0.70 10.69
CA VAL A 10 -1.04 1.51 11.90
C VAL A 10 -2.13 2.55 11.71
N LEU A 11 -2.10 3.32 10.62
CA LEU A 11 -3.13 4.32 10.34
C LEU A 11 -4.52 3.68 10.27
N LEU A 12 -4.68 2.59 9.51
CA LEU A 12 -5.94 1.88 9.38
C LEU A 12 -6.44 1.37 10.74
N ALA A 13 -5.57 0.83 11.58
CA ALA A 13 -5.93 0.37 12.92
C ALA A 13 -6.42 1.51 13.83
N ARG A 14 -5.75 2.66 13.74
CA ARG A 14 -6.11 3.87 14.49
C ARG A 14 -7.46 4.43 14.03
N LEU A 15 -7.70 4.51 12.73
CA LEU A 15 -8.95 5.03 12.16
C LEU A 15 -10.13 4.08 12.39
N ALA A 16 -9.90 2.76 12.33
CA ALA A 16 -10.93 1.77 12.59
C ALA A 16 -11.28 1.64 14.08
N GLY A 17 -10.48 2.22 14.99
CA GLY A 17 -10.64 2.05 16.44
C GLY A 17 -10.45 0.62 16.92
N ARG A 18 -9.75 -0.21 16.13
CA ARG A 18 -9.57 -1.65 16.36
C ARG A 18 -8.14 -1.96 16.75
N ALA A 19 -7.77 -1.61 17.98
CA ALA A 19 -6.44 -1.91 18.49
C ALA A 19 -6.22 -3.41 18.73
N ASP A 20 -7.30 -4.15 18.98
CA ASP A 20 -7.26 -5.55 19.42
C ASP A 20 -7.61 -6.56 18.31
N ASP A 21 -8.04 -6.12 17.11
CA ASP A 21 -8.37 -7.00 15.99
C ASP A 21 -7.25 -7.05 14.95
N ASP A 22 -7.10 -8.21 14.31
CA ASP A 22 -6.27 -8.35 13.11
C ASP A 22 -6.85 -7.53 11.95
N ILE A 23 -6.00 -6.71 11.34
CA ILE A 23 -6.34 -5.98 10.11
C ILE A 23 -5.60 -6.62 8.95
N CYS A 24 -6.36 -6.91 7.90
CA CYS A 24 -5.85 -7.54 6.70
C CYS A 24 -5.77 -6.53 5.55
N VAL A 25 -4.57 -6.43 4.96
CA VAL A 25 -4.27 -5.54 3.83
C VAL A 25 -3.85 -6.39 2.63
N GLY A 26 -4.57 -6.29 1.53
CA GLY A 26 -4.26 -6.90 0.24
C GLY A 26 -3.13 -6.15 -0.45
N ILE A 27 -1.99 -6.80 -0.60
CA ILE A 27 -0.82 -6.24 -1.28
C ILE A 27 -0.89 -6.57 -2.76
N ALA A 28 -0.88 -5.55 -3.62
CA ALA A 28 -0.82 -5.79 -5.06
C ALA A 28 0.58 -6.29 -5.46
N ASP A 29 0.62 -7.37 -6.22
CA ASP A 29 1.84 -7.94 -6.77
C ASP A 29 1.70 -8.13 -8.29
N ILE A 30 2.78 -7.91 -9.03
CA ILE A 30 2.80 -8.09 -10.49
C ILE A 30 2.75 -9.57 -10.89
N ASN A 31 3.06 -10.49 -9.98
CA ASN A 31 3.09 -11.94 -10.13
C ASN A 31 3.91 -12.42 -11.34
N ARG A 32 4.96 -11.66 -11.69
CA ARG A 32 5.89 -11.96 -12.79
C ARG A 32 7.18 -12.52 -12.21
N ALA A 33 7.17 -13.82 -11.93
CA ALA A 33 8.26 -14.48 -11.22
C ALA A 33 9.36 -15.03 -12.16
N THR A 34 9.06 -15.22 -13.45
CA THR A 34 10.04 -15.73 -14.43
C THR A 34 10.34 -14.71 -15.52
N VAL A 35 11.47 -14.87 -16.21
CA VAL A 35 11.85 -14.02 -17.36
C VAL A 35 10.77 -14.04 -18.45
N GLN A 36 10.13 -15.20 -18.66
CA GLN A 36 9.03 -15.36 -19.60
C GLN A 36 7.78 -14.57 -19.16
N ASP A 37 7.46 -14.59 -17.86
CA ASP A 37 6.37 -13.78 -17.32
C ASP A 37 6.66 -12.28 -17.44
N ILE A 38 7.92 -11.85 -17.32
CA ILE A 38 8.31 -10.45 -17.42
C ILE A 38 8.07 -9.90 -18.84
N VAL A 39 8.37 -10.67 -19.88
CA VAL A 39 8.18 -10.24 -21.29
C VAL A 39 6.78 -10.52 -21.81
N GLY A 40 5.99 -11.35 -21.12
CA GLY A 40 4.65 -11.73 -21.54
C GLY A 40 3.63 -10.59 -21.50
N MET A 41 2.78 -10.51 -22.52
CA MET A 41 1.61 -9.62 -22.52
C MET A 41 0.42 -10.35 -21.90
N GLY A 42 -0.29 -9.71 -20.95
CA GLY A 42 -1.44 -10.32 -20.27
C GLY A 42 -1.72 -9.75 -18.88
N TYR A 43 -2.78 -10.24 -18.25
CA TYR A 43 -3.17 -9.88 -16.88
C TYR A 43 -2.53 -10.85 -15.88
N PHE A 44 -1.45 -10.40 -15.24
CA PHE A 44 -0.71 -11.17 -14.23
C PHE A 44 -0.93 -10.64 -12.81
N ALA A 45 -1.42 -9.40 -12.66
CA ALA A 45 -1.55 -8.76 -11.37
C ALA A 45 -2.39 -9.61 -10.39
N ASN A 46 -1.87 -9.75 -9.17
CA ASN A 46 -2.51 -10.49 -8.09
C ASN A 46 -2.60 -9.63 -6.82
N LEU A 47 -3.45 -10.05 -5.89
CA LEU A 47 -3.61 -9.43 -4.57
C LEU A 47 -3.35 -10.45 -3.47
N LEU A 48 -2.43 -10.11 -2.58
CA LEU A 48 -1.97 -10.99 -1.51
C LEU A 48 -2.48 -10.46 -0.16
N PRO A 49 -3.46 -11.10 0.49
CA PRO A 49 -3.92 -10.67 1.80
C PRO A 49 -2.84 -10.90 2.86
N VAL A 50 -2.48 -9.83 3.57
CA VAL A 50 -1.56 -9.89 4.71
C VAL A 50 -2.30 -9.40 5.95
N CYS A 51 -2.62 -10.34 6.83
CA CYS A 51 -3.23 -10.08 8.13
C CYS A 51 -2.16 -9.95 9.21
N MET A 52 -2.23 -8.86 9.97
CA MET A 52 -1.32 -8.60 11.08
C MET A 52 -2.06 -7.87 12.21
N ALA A 53 -1.66 -8.17 13.45
CA ALA A 53 -2.06 -7.45 14.64
C ALA A 53 -1.25 -6.16 14.79
N LEU A 54 -1.69 -5.26 15.66
CA LEU A 54 -0.88 -4.15 16.13
C LEU A 54 0.14 -4.61 17.17
N GLU A 55 1.36 -4.15 17.01
CA GLU A 55 2.46 -4.31 17.95
C GLU A 55 2.61 -3.07 18.84
N PRO A 56 3.24 -3.18 20.03
CA PRO A 56 3.32 -2.06 20.98
C PRO A 56 4.11 -0.85 20.45
N THR A 57 5.16 -1.08 19.65
CA THR A 57 6.01 -0.02 19.10
C THR A 57 6.04 -0.08 17.57
N PHE A 58 6.36 1.05 16.93
CA PHE A 58 6.53 1.05 15.48
C PHE A 58 7.67 0.14 15.00
N ALA A 59 8.78 0.06 15.75
CA ALA A 59 9.88 -0.83 15.43
C ALA A 59 9.45 -2.31 15.43
N SER A 60 8.69 -2.74 16.43
CA SER A 60 8.12 -4.10 16.46
C SER A 60 7.10 -4.30 15.33
N GLN A 61 6.27 -3.30 15.04
CA GLN A 61 5.32 -3.36 13.92
C GLN A 61 6.04 -3.55 12.58
N LEU A 62 7.15 -2.85 12.37
CA LEU A 62 7.94 -2.92 11.15
C LEU A 62 8.56 -4.31 10.96
N GLU A 63 9.11 -4.88 12.03
CA GLU A 63 9.66 -6.24 12.02
C GLU A 63 8.57 -7.28 11.75
N ALA A 64 7.42 -7.19 12.44
CA ALA A 64 6.27 -8.05 12.20
C ALA A 64 5.75 -7.93 10.76
N THR A 65 5.64 -6.71 10.23
CA THR A 65 5.22 -6.44 8.85
C THR A 65 6.19 -7.07 7.84
N LYS A 66 7.51 -6.94 8.08
CA LYS A 66 8.55 -7.53 7.23
C LYS A 66 8.42 -9.06 7.18
N ASP A 67 8.24 -9.70 8.34
CA ASP A 67 8.18 -11.16 8.43
C ASP A 67 6.87 -11.70 7.86
N ARG A 68 5.73 -11.06 8.15
CA ARG A 68 4.42 -11.43 7.58
C ARG A 68 4.40 -11.28 6.08
N LEU A 69 4.94 -10.19 5.54
CA LEU A 69 5.00 -10.00 4.10
C LEU A 69 5.93 -11.03 3.46
N ARG A 70 7.09 -11.33 4.06
CA ARG A 70 7.99 -12.39 3.55
C ARG A 70 7.32 -13.75 3.50
N GLN A 71 6.58 -14.13 4.54
CA GLN A 71 5.82 -15.38 4.55
C GLN A 71 4.73 -15.38 3.47
N ALA A 72 3.97 -14.31 3.35
CA ALA A 72 2.91 -14.20 2.36
C ALA A 72 3.46 -14.29 0.92
N MET A 73 4.60 -13.64 0.64
CA MET A 73 5.24 -13.65 -0.68
C MET A 73 5.68 -15.05 -1.13
N GLN A 74 5.91 -15.99 -0.21
CA GLN A 74 6.18 -17.40 -0.56
C GLN A 74 4.97 -18.08 -1.24
N HIS A 75 3.78 -17.52 -1.07
CA HIS A 75 2.51 -18.03 -1.59
C HIS A 75 1.85 -17.11 -2.64
N VAL A 76 2.58 -16.12 -3.16
CA VAL A 76 2.05 -15.07 -4.07
C VAL A 76 1.42 -15.62 -5.37
N ARG A 77 1.73 -16.87 -5.74
CA ARG A 77 1.21 -17.53 -6.94
C ARG A 77 -0.27 -17.94 -6.83
N VAL A 78 -0.83 -17.97 -5.62
CA VAL A 78 -2.24 -18.33 -5.43
C VAL A 78 -3.12 -17.15 -5.87
N PRO A 79 -3.99 -17.30 -6.88
CA PRO A 79 -4.86 -16.21 -7.33
C PRO A 79 -5.77 -15.73 -6.21
N TYR A 80 -5.91 -14.41 -6.06
CA TYR A 80 -6.76 -13.78 -5.05
C TYR A 80 -8.22 -14.28 -5.06
N SER A 81 -8.75 -14.62 -6.24
CA SER A 81 -10.10 -15.18 -6.39
C SER A 81 -10.33 -16.46 -5.58
N VAL A 82 -9.26 -17.16 -5.20
CA VAL A 82 -9.29 -18.40 -4.40
C VAL A 82 -9.21 -18.11 -2.90
N THR A 83 -8.77 -16.92 -2.48
CA THR A 83 -8.46 -16.55 -1.08
C THR A 83 -9.46 -15.56 -0.44
N LEU A 84 -10.66 -15.39 -1.00
CA LEU A 84 -11.48 -14.20 -0.80
C LEU A 84 -12.32 -14.15 0.52
N GLU A 85 -12.07 -13.12 1.36
CA GLU A 85 -13.01 -12.45 2.30
C GLU A 85 -12.57 -10.97 2.54
N ARG A 86 -13.37 -10.12 3.22
CA ARG A 86 -13.29 -8.62 3.25
C ARG A 86 -11.90 -8.03 3.59
N LEU A 87 -11.29 -7.26 2.67
CA LEU A 87 -9.91 -6.76 2.74
C LEU A 87 -9.77 -5.30 2.23
N GLY A 88 -8.90 -4.49 2.84
CA GLY A 88 -8.41 -3.21 2.26
C GLY A 88 -7.19 -3.45 1.35
N VAL A 89 -6.82 -2.53 0.44
CA VAL A 89 -5.74 -2.80 -0.54
C VAL A 89 -4.61 -1.76 -0.52
N PHE A 90 -3.37 -2.25 -0.59
CA PHE A 90 -2.13 -1.47 -0.71
C PHE A 90 -1.39 -1.90 -1.99
N ASP A 91 -1.30 -1.00 -2.97
CA ASP A 91 -0.64 -1.25 -4.25
C ASP A 91 0.67 -0.46 -4.31
N TYR A 92 1.79 -1.16 -4.13
CA TYR A 92 3.12 -0.58 -4.21
C TYR A 92 3.78 -0.97 -5.54
N ARG A 93 4.18 0.04 -6.31
CA ARG A 93 4.99 -0.16 -7.51
C ARG A 93 6.34 0.50 -7.37
N GLN A 94 7.36 -0.34 -7.39
CA GLN A 94 8.73 0.08 -7.67
C GLN A 94 8.93 0.03 -9.18
N GLY A 95 9.01 1.19 -9.81
CA GLY A 95 9.11 1.28 -11.27
C GLY A 95 8.75 2.67 -11.74
N GLY A 96 9.60 3.22 -12.60
CA GLY A 96 9.47 4.59 -13.05
C GLY A 96 8.16 4.81 -13.81
N ALA A 97 7.48 5.91 -13.49
CA ALA A 97 6.33 6.37 -14.26
C ALA A 97 6.77 6.59 -15.71
N GLY A 98 6.48 5.60 -16.57
CA GLY A 98 6.68 5.60 -18.02
C GLY A 98 7.85 6.44 -18.50
N SER A 99 9.09 6.12 -18.13
CA SER A 99 10.25 6.73 -18.77
C SER A 99 10.41 6.10 -20.15
N GLY A 100 9.78 6.73 -21.14
CA GLY A 100 9.85 6.33 -22.53
C GLY A 100 10.10 7.54 -23.43
N THR A 101 10.93 7.35 -24.45
CA THR A 101 11.03 8.26 -25.58
C THR A 101 10.30 7.66 -26.77
N ILE A 102 9.46 8.46 -27.43
CA ILE A 102 8.84 8.10 -28.71
C ILE A 102 9.44 9.03 -29.75
N GLY A 103 10.42 8.53 -30.49
CA GLY A 103 11.24 9.36 -31.38
C GLY A 103 11.98 10.43 -30.58
N ALA A 104 11.74 11.71 -30.90
CA ALA A 104 12.33 12.85 -30.20
C ALA A 104 11.51 13.34 -28.98
N ALA A 105 10.31 12.79 -28.75
CA ALA A 105 9.46 13.19 -27.63
C ALA A 105 9.79 12.36 -26.38
N SER A 106 9.85 13.02 -25.21
CA SER A 106 9.99 12.38 -23.91
C SER A 106 8.67 12.42 -23.14
N ILE A 107 8.35 11.32 -22.44
CA ILE A 107 7.21 11.29 -21.53
C ILE A 107 7.57 12.10 -20.28
N VAL A 108 6.82 13.18 -20.05
CA VAL A 108 7.02 14.11 -18.91
C VAL A 108 6.07 13.85 -17.75
N GLN A 109 4.85 13.34 -18.04
CA GLN A 109 3.81 13.06 -17.06
C GLN A 109 2.97 11.88 -17.53
N VAL A 110 2.47 11.09 -16.59
CA VAL A 110 1.56 9.96 -16.84
C VAL A 110 0.34 10.14 -15.95
N ASP A 111 -0.80 10.46 -16.54
CA ASP A 111 -2.08 10.49 -15.83
C ASP A 111 -2.73 9.10 -15.94
N THR A 112 -2.72 8.34 -14.85
CA THR A 112 -3.38 7.03 -14.82
C THR A 112 -4.70 7.13 -14.06
N SER A 113 -5.82 6.86 -14.73
CA SER A 113 -7.06 6.50 -14.06
C SER A 113 -7.21 4.98 -14.11
N ARG A 114 -7.05 4.33 -12.96
CA ARG A 114 -7.29 2.89 -12.84
C ARG A 114 -8.77 2.59 -12.73
N GLU A 115 -9.12 1.36 -13.09
CA GLU A 115 -10.47 0.81 -12.94
C GLU A 115 -10.94 0.93 -11.48
N ARG A 116 -12.25 1.10 -11.31
CA ARG A 116 -12.86 1.16 -9.97
C ARG A 116 -12.69 -0.18 -9.28
N THR A 117 -12.19 -0.16 -8.06
CA THR A 117 -12.05 -1.34 -7.21
C THR A 117 -13.18 -1.40 -6.17
N PRO A 118 -13.59 -2.59 -5.72
CA PRO A 118 -14.64 -2.76 -4.71
C PRO A 118 -14.15 -2.50 -3.27
N TYR A 119 -12.93 -2.00 -3.09
CA TYR A 119 -12.31 -1.81 -1.77
C TYR A 119 -12.61 -0.42 -1.20
N ASP A 120 -12.90 -0.38 0.10
CA ASP A 120 -13.22 0.85 0.84
C ASP A 120 -12.08 1.88 0.78
N VAL A 121 -10.84 1.40 0.94
CA VAL A 121 -9.61 2.19 0.97
C VAL A 121 -8.56 1.53 0.06
N VAL A 122 -8.01 2.32 -0.87
CA VAL A 122 -6.87 1.93 -1.70
C VAL A 122 -5.77 2.99 -1.59
N LEU A 123 -4.59 2.54 -1.21
CA LEU A 123 -3.37 3.34 -1.19
C LEU A 123 -2.44 2.86 -2.31
N GLU A 124 -2.18 3.70 -3.30
CA GLU A 124 -1.26 3.43 -4.40
C GLU A 124 0.02 4.26 -4.20
N MET A 125 1.18 3.63 -4.35
CA MET A 125 2.47 4.29 -4.22
C MET A 125 3.37 3.98 -5.42
N SER A 126 3.99 5.03 -5.96
CA SER A 126 5.03 4.93 -6.98
C SER A 126 6.33 5.51 -6.43
N ASP A 127 7.31 4.63 -6.27
CA ASP A 127 8.65 4.95 -5.78
C ASP A 127 9.64 4.79 -6.95
N ASP A 128 9.79 5.88 -7.72
CA ASP A 128 10.75 5.99 -8.82
C ASP A 128 12.02 6.66 -8.29
N PRO A 129 13.20 6.00 -8.28
CA PRO A 129 14.43 6.59 -7.79
C PRO A 129 14.86 7.89 -8.48
N ALA A 130 14.31 8.18 -9.68
CA ALA A 130 14.58 9.39 -10.44
C ALA A 130 13.55 10.51 -10.22
N LYS A 131 12.47 10.27 -9.46
CA LYS A 131 11.38 11.22 -9.21
C LYS A 131 11.03 11.25 -7.72
N ASP A 132 10.17 12.19 -7.33
CA ASP A 132 9.62 12.19 -5.98
C ASP A 132 8.61 11.05 -5.79
N LEU A 133 8.46 10.61 -4.54
CA LEU A 133 7.47 9.62 -4.14
C LEU A 133 6.06 10.14 -4.46
N LEU A 134 5.33 9.41 -5.30
CA LEU A 134 3.93 9.71 -5.59
C LEU A 134 3.03 8.77 -4.78
N VAL A 135 2.11 9.35 -4.01
CA VAL A 135 1.11 8.63 -3.23
C VAL A 135 -0.28 9.04 -3.70
N THR A 136 -1.13 8.06 -4.01
CA THR A 136 -2.53 8.27 -4.41
C THR A 136 -3.45 7.51 -3.47
N VAL A 137 -4.42 8.21 -2.89
CA VAL A 137 -5.47 7.64 -2.05
C VAL A 137 -6.76 7.61 -2.83
N LYS A 138 -7.44 6.47 -2.84
CA LYS A 138 -8.79 6.31 -3.40
C LYS A 138 -9.69 5.74 -2.32
N LEU A 139 -10.79 6.43 -2.07
CA LEU A 139 -11.82 6.01 -1.12
C LEU A 139 -13.12 5.74 -1.85
N GLN A 140 -13.90 4.77 -1.36
CA GLN A 140 -15.20 4.45 -1.95
C GLN A 140 -16.21 5.57 -1.68
N SER A 141 -16.69 6.23 -2.73
CA SER A 141 -17.59 7.40 -2.62
C SER A 141 -18.97 7.11 -2.02
N SER A 142 -19.36 5.83 -1.87
CA SER A 142 -20.58 5.46 -1.13
C SER A 142 -20.39 5.41 0.38
N LEU A 143 -19.13 5.43 0.85
CA LEU A 143 -18.76 5.38 2.27
C LEU A 143 -18.10 6.69 2.73
N TYR A 144 -17.39 7.38 1.84
CA TYR A 144 -16.57 8.54 2.15
C TYR A 144 -16.95 9.77 1.31
N GLY A 145 -16.79 10.96 1.90
CA GLY A 145 -16.98 12.26 1.26
C GLY A 145 -15.81 12.66 0.35
N SER A 146 -15.96 13.80 -0.33
CA SER A 146 -14.95 14.31 -1.27
C SER A 146 -13.67 14.83 -0.61
N GLU A 147 -13.74 15.26 0.65
CA GLU A 147 -12.59 15.77 1.41
C GLU A 147 -11.81 14.66 2.13
N ASP A 148 -12.45 13.51 2.37
CA ASP A 148 -11.88 12.40 3.14
C ASP A 148 -10.60 11.80 2.52
N PRO A 149 -10.43 11.70 1.17
CA PRO A 149 -9.17 11.22 0.60
C PRO A 149 -7.99 12.11 0.97
N LYS A 150 -8.21 13.42 1.06
CA LYS A 150 -7.18 14.38 1.46
C LYS A 150 -6.89 14.26 2.95
N ALA A 151 -7.91 14.21 3.80
CA ALA A 151 -7.72 14.01 5.23
C ALA A 151 -6.99 12.69 5.53
N PHE A 152 -7.32 11.61 4.82
CA PHE A 152 -6.61 10.33 4.93
C PHE A 152 -5.14 10.45 4.51
N LEU A 153 -4.86 11.16 3.41
CA LEU A 153 -3.49 11.36 2.94
C LEU A 153 -2.67 12.21 3.94
N ASP A 154 -3.24 13.29 4.46
CA ASP A 154 -2.61 14.15 5.46
C ASP A 154 -2.30 13.37 6.74
N ALA A 155 -3.26 12.55 7.21
CA ALA A 155 -3.06 11.64 8.33
C ALA A 155 -1.95 10.60 8.07
N TYR A 156 -1.89 10.03 6.86
CA TYR A 156 -0.84 9.09 6.45
C TYR A 156 0.55 9.73 6.45
N VAL A 157 0.67 10.95 5.91
CA VAL A 157 1.92 11.72 5.91
C VAL A 157 2.33 12.08 7.34
N SER A 158 1.39 12.42 8.22
CA SER A 158 1.65 12.69 9.63
C SER A 158 2.24 11.47 10.35
N VAL A 159 1.65 10.29 10.14
CA VAL A 159 2.18 9.00 10.66
C VAL A 159 3.60 8.76 10.15
N LEU A 160 3.83 8.88 8.83
CA LEU A 160 5.16 8.69 8.24
C LEU A 160 6.20 9.66 8.81
N THR A 161 5.83 10.92 9.00
CA THR A 161 6.71 11.95 9.57
C THR A 161 7.06 11.64 11.02
N SER A 162 6.08 11.19 11.81
CA SER A 162 6.28 10.80 13.21
C SER A 162 7.23 9.60 13.33
N VAL A 163 6.97 8.53 12.58
CA VAL A 163 7.70 7.26 12.73
C VAL A 163 9.06 7.27 12.04
N SER A 164 9.27 8.12 11.03
CA SER A 164 10.59 8.33 10.43
C SER A 164 11.55 9.07 11.36
N SER A 165 11.02 9.91 12.25
CA SER A 165 11.81 10.68 13.22
C SER A 165 12.08 9.88 14.51
N ASN A 166 11.19 8.98 14.89
CA ASN A 166 11.36 8.11 16.06
C ASN A 166 10.65 6.76 15.86
N THR A 167 11.42 5.70 15.62
CA THR A 167 10.89 4.35 15.38
C THR A 167 10.52 3.61 16.67
N THR A 168 10.90 4.08 17.86
CA THR A 168 10.56 3.43 19.13
C THR A 168 9.28 3.97 19.77
N VAL A 169 8.60 4.90 19.08
CA VAL A 169 7.32 5.46 19.52
C VAL A 169 6.28 4.33 19.67
N GLY A 170 5.53 4.38 20.77
CA GLY A 170 4.38 3.50 20.98
C GLY A 170 3.32 3.78 19.93
N VAL A 171 2.71 2.73 19.37
CA VAL A 171 1.77 2.88 18.24
C VAL A 171 0.57 3.74 18.62
N GLU A 172 0.13 3.68 19.88
CA GLU A 172 -0.93 4.50 20.46
C GLU A 172 -0.58 6.00 20.56
N ASN A 173 0.71 6.31 20.59
CA ASN A 173 1.27 7.66 20.74
C ASN A 173 1.66 8.30 19.41
N ILE A 174 1.51 7.58 18.29
CA ILE A 174 1.74 8.13 16.96
C ILE A 174 0.69 9.21 16.68
N ARG A 175 1.16 10.39 16.27
CA ARG A 175 0.30 11.50 15.88
C ARG A 175 -0.43 11.15 14.60
N VAL A 176 -1.75 11.32 14.64
CA VAL A 176 -2.64 11.22 13.48
C VAL A 176 -3.40 12.54 13.46
N GLU A 177 -3.07 13.40 12.50
CA GLU A 177 -3.77 14.67 12.30
C GLU A 177 -4.89 14.42 11.28
N LEU A 178 -6.13 14.66 11.69
CA LEU A 178 -7.36 14.52 10.88
C LEU A 178 -7.92 15.88 10.51
#